data_AF-A0A969KQ00-F1
#
_entry.id   AF-A0A969KQ00-F1
#
_cell.length_a   1.000
_cell.length_b   1.000
_cell.length_c   1.000
_cell.angle_alpha   90.00
_cell.angle_beta   90.00
_cell.angle_gamma   90.00
#
_symmetry.space_group_name_H-M   'P 1'
#
loop_
_entity.id
_entity.type
_entity.pdbx_description
1 polymer ?
#
loop_
_entity_poly.entity_id
_entity_poly.type
_entity_poly.pdbx_seq_one_letter_code
_entity_poly.pdbx_strand_id
1 'polypeptide(L)'
;VLVPRDGEAAGPGDFVSVIIYGPAEVAVASLIAAGERVTVAEGGSVRALRRVEVDGVQLAEAAPSLGVALEDGDSDGNGRIWVMVNPQ
;
A
#
# COMPACT_ATOMS: atom_id res chain seq x y z
N VAL A 1 9.55 -1.70 3.18
CA VAL A 1 10.17 -0.39 2.90
C VAL A 1 9.52 0.61 3.84
N LEU A 2 10.34 1.39 4.56
CA LEU A 2 9.86 2.44 5.46
C LEU A 2 9.54 3.66 4.59
N VAL A 3 8.29 4.10 4.55
CA VAL A 3 7.87 5.24 3.72
C VAL A 3 7.78 6.47 4.63
N PRO A 4 8.61 7.52 4.43
CA PRO A 4 8.52 8.74 5.21
C PRO A 4 7.17 9.43 4.99
N ARG A 5 6.67 10.08 6.05
CA ARG A 5 5.41 10.82 6.01
C ARG A 5 5.57 12.13 5.23
N ASP A 6 6.73 12.78 5.37
CA ASP A 6 7.31 13.87 4.56
C ASP A 6 8.79 14.02 4.99
N GLY A 7 9.71 14.29 4.05
CA GLY A 7 11.14 14.51 4.33
C GLY A 7 12.11 13.67 3.48
N GLU A 8 13.41 13.98 3.54
CA GLU A 8 14.47 13.18 2.90
C GLU A 8 14.42 11.72 3.38
N ALA A 9 14.86 10.80 2.52
CA ALA A 9 14.98 9.40 2.88
C ALA A 9 15.90 9.27 4.11
N ALA A 10 15.45 8.53 5.13
CA ALA A 10 16.23 8.31 6.35
C ALA A 10 17.61 7.71 6.01
N GLY A 11 18.65 8.33 6.55
CA GLY A 11 20.04 7.90 6.41
C GLY A 11 20.52 7.00 7.55
N PRO A 12 21.74 6.44 7.44
CA PRO A 12 22.32 5.64 8.51
C PRO A 12 22.46 6.45 9.81
N GLY A 13 21.87 5.92 10.89
CA GLY A 13 21.90 6.56 12.22
C GLY A 13 20.68 7.42 12.54
N ASP A 14 19.77 7.62 11.58
CA ASP A 14 18.54 8.37 11.81
C ASP A 14 17.55 7.58 12.68
N PHE A 15 16.79 8.31 13.49
CA PHE A 15 15.65 7.77 14.20
C PHE A 15 14.42 7.80 13.30
N VAL A 16 13.68 6.70 13.25
CA VAL A 16 12.48 6.56 12.43
C VAL A 16 11.27 6.18 13.28
N SER A 17 10.11 6.72 12.90
CA SER A 17 8.82 6.28 13.42
C SER A 17 8.17 5.33 12.42
N VAL A 18 7.74 4.16 12.90
CA VAL A 18 7.11 3.13 12.05
C VAL A 18 5.65 2.98 12.43
N ILE A 19 4.76 3.09 11.44
CA ILE A 19 3.32 2.82 11.62
C ILE A 19 3.08 1.35 11.27
N ILE A 20 2.79 0.54 12.30
CA ILE A 20 2.38 -0.86 12.12
C ILE A 20 0.86 -1.05 12.23
N TYR A 21 0.15 -0.06 12.79
CA TYR A 21 -1.30 0.01 12.83
C TYR A 21 -1.74 1.47 12.74
N GLY A 22 -2.77 1.75 11.93
CA GLY A 22 -3.36 3.08 11.78
C GLY A 22 -3.20 3.69 10.37
N PRO A 23 -3.70 4.90 10.15
CA PRO A 23 -3.64 5.54 8.84
C PRO A 23 -2.21 5.99 8.50
N ALA A 24 -1.73 5.62 7.32
CA ALA A 24 -0.47 6.06 6.75
C ALA A 24 -0.62 6.40 5.26
N GLU A 25 0.10 7.40 4.80
CA GLU A 25 0.16 7.74 3.38
C GLU A 25 1.29 6.93 2.72
N VAL A 26 1.00 6.29 1.59
CA VAL A 26 1.94 5.38 0.90
C VAL A 26 1.97 5.65 -0.60
N ALA A 27 3.12 5.40 -1.23
CA ALA A 27 3.24 5.52 -2.68
C ALA A 27 2.53 4.36 -3.39
N VAL A 28 1.88 4.61 -4.52
CA VAL A 28 1.15 3.60 -5.29
C VAL A 28 1.87 3.23 -6.59
N ALA A 29 1.78 1.96 -6.98
CA ALA A 29 2.38 1.43 -8.20
C ALA A 29 1.39 1.35 -9.37
N SER A 30 0.09 1.39 -9.06
CA SER A 30 -1.01 1.20 -10.01
C SER A 30 -2.27 1.86 -9.48
N LEU A 31 -3.32 1.89 -10.30
CA LEU A 31 -4.67 2.22 -9.86
C LEU A 31 -5.09 1.35 -8.67
N ILE A 32 -5.65 1.98 -7.65
CA ILE A 32 -6.22 1.40 -6.44
C ILE A 32 -7.53 2.12 -6.16
N ALA A 33 -8.59 1.36 -5.90
CA ALA A 33 -9.86 1.92 -5.45
C ALA A 33 -9.96 1.93 -3.92
N ALA A 34 -10.72 2.89 -3.38
CA ALA A 34 -11.06 2.93 -1.98
C ALA A 34 -11.71 1.61 -1.53
N GLY A 35 -11.29 1.10 -0.38
CA GLY A 35 -11.75 -0.18 0.18
C GLY A 35 -10.99 -1.41 -0.34
N GLU A 36 -10.10 -1.27 -1.33
CA GLU A 36 -9.27 -2.40 -1.77
C GLU A 36 -8.18 -2.73 -0.73
N ARG A 37 -7.94 -4.04 -0.59
CA ARG A 37 -6.77 -4.52 0.17
C ARG A 37 -5.53 -4.32 -0.67
N VAL A 38 -4.49 -3.78 -0.05
CA VAL A 38 -3.22 -3.49 -0.71
C VAL A 38 -2.12 -4.40 -0.19
N THR A 39 -1.13 -4.64 -1.06
CA THR A 39 0.11 -5.35 -0.75
C THR A 39 1.30 -4.57 -1.31
N VAL A 40 2.50 -4.94 -0.88
CA VAL A 40 3.74 -4.28 -1.32
C VAL A 40 4.07 -4.69 -2.76
N ALA A 41 4.33 -3.70 -3.60
CA ALA A 41 4.85 -3.87 -4.95
C ALA A 41 6.40 -3.77 -4.96
N GLU A 42 6.99 -3.92 -6.13
CA GLU A 42 8.42 -3.65 -6.31
C GLU A 42 8.74 -2.18 -6.00
N GLY A 43 9.92 -1.91 -5.42
CA GLY A 43 10.32 -0.54 -5.05
C GLY A 43 9.67 0.00 -3.77
N GLY A 44 8.81 -0.78 -3.09
CA GLY A 44 8.25 -0.39 -1.79
C GLY A 44 6.98 0.46 -1.84
N SER A 45 6.45 0.70 -3.05
CA SER A 45 5.09 1.20 -3.26
C SER A 45 4.06 0.10 -2.98
N VAL A 46 2.78 0.45 -3.08
CA VAL A 46 1.67 -0.48 -2.88
C VAL A 46 0.87 -0.68 -4.16
N ARG A 47 0.25 -1.85 -4.28
CA ARG A 47 -0.73 -2.17 -5.31
C ARG A 47 -1.93 -2.89 -4.69
N ALA A 48 -3.06 -2.89 -5.39
CA ALA A 48 -4.18 -3.73 -5.01
C ALA A 48 -3.80 -5.23 -5.04
N LEU A 49 -4.35 -6.00 -4.11
CA LEU A 49 -4.32 -7.47 -4.19
C LEU A 49 -5.08 -7.90 -5.44
N ARG A 50 -4.47 -8.78 -6.24
CA ARG A 50 -5.11 -9.25 -7.46
C ARG A 50 -6.26 -10.18 -7.14
N ARG A 51 -7.32 -10.08 -7.93
CA ARG A 51 -8.39 -11.07 -8.00
C ARG A 51 -8.44 -11.64 -9.40
N VAL A 52 -8.60 -12.94 -9.52
CA VAL A 52 -8.75 -13.64 -10.79
C VAL A 52 -9.98 -14.52 -10.71
N GLU A 53 -10.74 -14.57 -11.79
CA GLU A 53 -11.85 -15.51 -11.92
C GLU A 53 -11.33 -16.82 -12.49
N VAL A 54 -11.65 -17.93 -11.83
CA VAL A 54 -11.36 -19.29 -12.28
C VAL A 54 -12.64 -20.10 -12.17
N ASP A 55 -13.16 -20.56 -13.30
CA ASP A 55 -14.39 -21.36 -13.38
C ASP A 55 -15.60 -20.74 -12.63
N GLY A 56 -15.76 -19.41 -12.74
CA GLY A 56 -16.83 -18.66 -12.08
C GLY A 56 -16.61 -18.40 -10.58
N VAL A 57 -15.44 -18.79 -10.04
CA VAL A 57 -15.04 -18.51 -8.66
C VAL A 57 -14.02 -17.39 -8.65
N GLN A 58 -14.26 -16.37 -7.81
CA GLN A 58 -13.31 -15.29 -7.59
C GLN A 58 -12.23 -15.74 -6.59
N LEU A 59 -11.00 -15.84 -7.07
CA LEU A 59 -9.84 -16.17 -6.26
C LEU A 59 -9.04 -14.90 -5.98
N ALA A 60 -8.74 -14.66 -4.71
CA ALA A 60 -7.84 -13.58 -4.29
C ALA A 60 -6.40 -14.08 -4.22
N GLU A 61 -5.47 -13.23 -4.60
CA GLU A 61 -4.03 -13.44 -4.40
C GLU A 61 -3.72 -13.68 -2.91
N ALA A 62 -2.96 -14.75 -2.62
CA ALA A 62 -2.50 -15.09 -1.27
C ALA A 62 -1.18 -14.37 -0.92
N ALA A 63 -1.16 -13.04 -1.03
CA ALA A 63 -0.03 -12.21 -0.63
C ALA A 63 -0.30 -11.52 0.72
N PRO A 64 0.73 -11.24 1.54
CA PRO A 64 0.56 -10.49 2.78
C PRO A 64 -0.13 -9.15 2.54
N SER A 65 -1.15 -8.84 3.34
CA SER A 65 -1.87 -7.57 3.22
C SER A 65 -1.20 -6.53 4.11
N LEU A 66 -0.92 -5.34 3.56
CA LEU A 66 -0.49 -4.19 4.35
C LEU A 66 -1.68 -3.54 5.08
N GLY A 67 -2.84 -3.51 4.42
CA GLY A 67 -4.02 -2.81 4.91
C GLY A 67 -5.06 -2.58 3.82
N VAL A 68 -5.89 -1.56 4.02
CA VAL A 68 -7.00 -1.18 3.12
C VAL A 68 -6.86 0.27 2.69
N ALA A 69 -7.01 0.54 1.40
CA ALA A 69 -7.03 1.89 0.85
C ALA A 69 -8.24 2.68 1.36
N LEU A 70 -8.01 3.93 1.80
CA LEU A 70 -9.05 4.82 2.31
C LEU A 70 -9.61 5.77 1.24
N GLU A 71 -8.92 5.87 0.10
CA GLU A 71 -9.27 6.71 -1.04
C GLU A 71 -8.83 6.04 -2.34
N ASP A 72 -9.35 6.55 -3.45
CA ASP A 72 -8.90 6.16 -4.79
C ASP A 72 -7.53 6.81 -5.06
N GLY A 73 -6.71 6.14 -5.85
CA GLY A 73 -5.50 6.76 -6.39
C GLY A 73 -4.83 5.92 -7.46
N ASP A 74 -3.97 6.57 -8.22
CA ASP A 74 -3.17 5.95 -9.27
C ASP A 74 -1.74 6.47 -9.20
N SER A 75 -0.89 5.93 -10.08
CA SER A 75 0.51 6.35 -10.19
C SER A 75 0.68 7.72 -10.83
N ASP A 76 -0.40 8.37 -11.26
CA ASP A 76 -0.37 9.67 -11.90
C ASP A 76 -0.48 10.77 -10.80
N GLY A 77 0.03 11.98 -11.08
CA GLY A 77 0.00 13.07 -10.09
C GLY A 77 0.99 12.88 -8.93
N ASN A 78 0.51 12.92 -7.67
CA ASN A 78 1.38 12.79 -6.48
C ASN A 78 1.75 11.32 -6.17
N GLY A 79 1.07 10.35 -6.81
CA GLY A 79 1.36 8.93 -6.68
C GLY A 79 1.23 8.39 -5.26
N ARG A 80 0.37 8.98 -4.41
CA ARG A 80 0.20 8.57 -3.01
C ARG A 80 -1.26 8.49 -2.58
N ILE A 81 -1.55 7.56 -1.67
CA ILE A 81 -2.87 7.37 -1.06
C ILE A 81 -2.78 7.14 0.45
N TRP A 82 -3.86 7.45 1.16
CA TRP A 82 -4.07 7.01 2.54
C TRP A 82 -4.49 5.53 2.61
N VAL A 83 -3.78 4.77 3.45
CA VAL A 83 -4.08 3.37 3.77
C VAL A 83 -4.28 3.23 5.27
N MET A 84 -5.35 2.54 5.67
CA MET A 84 -5.46 2.01 7.03
C MET A 84 -4.55 0.79 7.14
N VAL A 85 -3.36 1.00 7.70
CA VAL A 85 -2.37 -0.06 7.95
C VAL A 85 -2.92 -0.98 9.03
N ASN A 86 -3.09 -2.24 8.67
CA ASN A 86 -3.50 -3.32 9.54
C ASN A 86 -2.97 -4.62 8.91
N PRO A 87 -1.69 -4.96 9.17
CA PRO A 87 -1.06 -6.12 8.57
C PRO A 87 -1.75 -7.41 9.02
N GLN A 88 -2.03 -8.30 8.06
CA GLN A 88 -2.68 -9.60 8.28
C GLN A 88 -2.02 -10.66 7.40
#